data_AF-A0A7X7MLG8-F1
#
_entry.id   AF-A0A7X7MLG8-F1
#
_cell.length_a   1.000
_cell.length_b   1.000
_cell.length_c   1.000
_cell.angle_alpha   90.00
_cell.angle_beta   90.00
_cell.angle_gamma   90.00
#
_symmetry.space_group_name_H-M   'P 1'
#
loop_
_entity.id
_entity.type
_entity.pdbx_description
1 polymer ?
#
loop_
_entity_poly.entity_id
_entity_poly.type
_entity_poly.pdbx_seq_one_letter_code
_entity_poly.pdbx_strand_id
1 'polypeptide(L)'
;MPGDKTHQQLTAEALSLSCCSCRTGRQELIRQYCLYPDLYYCAPEQTEEYNFFFEGIQFHYPPNVPYVDLYRYWQHRPGGGLKRTRRFQNNNFRHVDAGFRHYLQAIADCWRRHEDDRGCRFLGGLLHFLQDSIFGMHALEGPGGADLFVLDRLSGEPQLERLTGLPCPENAAGEYRARVLGASVDEAVARLYAEYVRATNDSRHCLFRLLFASAPADDPPRQMAANAVRLCADTIATLEHLAGLRPASFTQTMPLTIFEPFEFPLGGSGKYRFLSLCQDQHSLSFWAHYDTRLLYALPQNIFAAFSAELQFVPAAPLNRVKIKMLNDHHPAEQFTLSALHPSRKITLVAPGGVCGLQIIAAESPGEIILHSPTLQRRD
;
A
#
# COMPACT_ATOMS: atom_id res chain seq x y z
N MET A 1 16.22 13.04 4.26
CA MET A 1 15.04 12.98 5.12
C MET A 1 14.37 14.33 5.03
N PRO A 2 13.03 14.43 5.01
CA PRO A 2 12.36 15.70 5.26
C PRO A 2 12.93 16.31 6.55
N GLY A 3 13.30 17.59 6.51
CA GLY A 3 13.69 18.30 7.74
C GLY A 3 12.45 18.78 8.50
N ASP A 4 12.64 19.28 9.73
CA ASP A 4 11.57 19.77 10.60
C ASP A 4 10.59 20.72 9.87
N LYS A 5 11.13 21.66 9.10
CA LYS A 5 10.34 22.64 8.32
C LYS A 5 9.48 21.96 7.25
N THR A 6 9.96 20.87 6.67
CA THR A 6 9.20 20.11 5.66
C THR A 6 8.02 19.40 6.30
N HIS A 7 8.23 18.70 7.42
CA HIS A 7 7.13 18.09 8.17
C HIS A 7 6.09 19.12 8.63
N GLN A 8 6.54 20.26 9.15
CA GLN A 8 5.69 21.38 9.55
C GLN A 8 4.83 21.88 8.38
N GLN A 9 5.45 22.10 7.21
CA GLN A 9 4.76 22.59 6.01
C GLN A 9 3.74 21.58 5.47
N LEU A 10 4.14 20.32 5.28
CA LEU A 10 3.26 19.26 4.78
C LEU A 10 2.07 19.04 5.73
N THR A 11 2.32 19.10 7.05
CA THR A 11 1.28 18.99 8.08
C THR A 11 0.30 20.15 8.02
N ALA A 12 0.80 21.40 7.90
CA ALA A 12 -0.04 22.58 7.79
C ALA A 12 -0.94 22.53 6.54
N GLU A 13 -0.40 22.11 5.39
CA GLU A 13 -1.15 21.99 4.14
C GLU A 13 -2.22 20.88 4.24
N ALA A 14 -1.87 19.71 4.78
CA ALA A 14 -2.82 18.61 4.99
C ALA A 14 -3.97 18.99 5.93
N LEU A 15 -3.69 19.72 7.01
CA LEU A 15 -4.69 20.24 7.93
C LEU A 15 -5.59 21.32 7.31
N SER A 16 -5.10 22.04 6.31
CA SER A 16 -5.90 23.00 5.53
C SER A 16 -6.88 22.26 4.61
N LEU A 17 -6.37 21.33 3.81
CA LEU A 17 -7.16 20.59 2.80
C LEU A 17 -8.14 19.59 3.39
N SER A 18 -7.84 19.05 4.57
CA SER A 18 -8.79 18.22 5.30
C SER A 18 -9.97 19.03 5.83
N CYS A 19 -9.89 20.37 5.95
CA CYS A 19 -10.84 21.18 6.72
C CYS A 19 -11.02 20.68 8.16
N CYS A 20 -9.92 20.25 8.79
CA CYS A 20 -9.92 19.64 10.13
C CYS A 20 -10.62 20.55 11.17
N SER A 21 -11.57 19.95 11.89
CA SER A 21 -12.39 20.54 12.94
C SER A 21 -11.66 20.71 14.29
N CYS A 22 -10.54 20.02 14.46
CA CYS A 22 -9.72 20.10 15.66
C CYS A 22 -9.07 21.50 15.78
N ARG A 23 -9.55 22.31 16.74
CA ARG A 23 -8.96 23.61 17.08
C ARG A 23 -7.85 23.50 18.13
N THR A 24 -7.96 22.53 19.04
CA THR A 24 -7.04 22.32 20.16
C THR A 24 -5.83 21.52 19.70
N GLY A 25 -4.60 21.98 19.99
CA GLY A 25 -3.38 21.26 19.61
C GLY A 25 -3.03 21.31 18.12
N ARG A 26 -3.80 22.03 17.28
CA ARG A 26 -3.51 22.19 15.83
C ARG A 26 -2.17 22.90 15.59
N GLN A 27 -1.88 23.95 16.36
CA GLN A 27 -0.63 24.70 16.22
C GLN A 27 0.56 23.87 16.69
N GLU A 28 0.41 23.15 17.80
CA GLU A 28 1.41 22.24 18.34
C GLU A 28 1.63 21.02 17.45
N LEU A 29 0.59 20.51 16.79
CA LEU A 29 0.70 19.45 15.79
C LEU A 29 1.60 19.87 14.64
N ILE A 30 1.36 21.07 14.09
CA ILE A 30 2.21 21.65 13.06
C ILE A 30 3.62 21.84 13.61
N ARG A 31 3.78 22.54 14.75
CA ARG A 31 5.09 22.97 15.25
C ARG A 31 5.97 21.84 15.77
N GLN A 32 5.39 20.85 16.45
CA GLN A 32 6.12 19.92 17.30
C GLN A 32 5.66 18.46 17.19
N TYR A 33 4.36 18.16 17.20
CA TYR A 33 3.93 16.75 17.29
C TYR A 33 4.24 15.95 16.02
N CYS A 34 4.25 16.60 14.86
CA CYS A 34 4.69 15.98 13.61
C CYS A 34 6.20 15.62 13.58
N LEU A 35 6.96 15.93 14.64
CA LEU A 35 8.38 15.60 14.77
C LEU A 35 8.61 14.49 15.82
N TYR A 36 7.55 13.95 16.43
CA TYR A 36 7.67 13.00 17.54
C TYR A 36 8.45 11.72 17.21
N PRO A 37 8.32 11.12 16.01
CA PRO A 37 9.12 9.93 15.69
C PRO A 37 10.63 10.18 15.68
N ASP A 38 11.08 11.29 15.09
CA ASP A 38 12.49 11.71 15.12
C ASP A 38 12.97 12.03 16.54
N LEU A 39 12.13 12.74 17.31
CA LEU A 39 12.48 13.17 18.67
C LEU A 39 12.61 12.00 19.65
N TYR A 40 12.04 10.83 19.35
CA TYR A 40 12.16 9.65 20.20
C TYR A 40 13.62 9.28 20.52
N TYR A 41 14.52 9.43 19.56
CA TYR A 41 15.94 9.09 19.76
C TYR A 41 16.71 10.09 20.62
N CYS A 42 16.17 11.30 20.80
CA CYS A 42 16.81 12.40 21.53
C CYS A 42 16.14 12.69 22.88
N ALA A 43 14.83 12.45 22.99
CA ALA A 43 14.00 12.74 24.17
C ALA A 43 12.86 11.70 24.29
N PRO A 44 13.19 10.41 24.50
CA PRO A 44 12.20 9.33 24.54
C PRO A 44 11.14 9.54 25.62
N GLU A 45 11.51 10.08 26.80
CA GLU A 45 10.60 10.32 27.92
C GLU A 45 9.46 11.30 27.60
N GLN A 46 9.60 12.09 26.53
CA GLN A 46 8.57 13.05 26.09
C GLN A 46 7.66 12.49 24.99
N THR A 47 8.06 11.39 24.35
CA THR A 47 7.45 10.93 23.09
C THR A 47 7.12 9.43 23.07
N GLU A 48 7.59 8.63 24.03
CA GLU A 48 7.44 7.17 24.03
C GLU A 48 5.98 6.71 23.91
N GLU A 49 5.06 7.40 24.59
CA GLU A 49 3.63 7.07 24.60
C GLU A 49 3.02 7.14 23.18
N TYR A 50 3.54 8.05 22.35
CA TYR A 50 3.01 8.37 21.02
C TYR A 50 3.75 7.66 19.89
N ASN A 51 4.78 6.88 20.22
CA ASN A 51 5.55 6.08 19.28
C ASN A 51 5.08 4.63 19.33
N PHE A 52 4.82 4.04 18.16
CA PHE A 52 4.44 2.64 18.04
C PHE A 52 5.63 1.77 17.64
N PHE A 53 5.75 0.60 18.26
CA PHE A 53 6.75 -0.42 17.94
C PHE A 53 6.07 -1.75 17.66
N PHE A 54 6.49 -2.42 16.58
CA PHE A 54 6.05 -3.78 16.27
C PHE A 54 7.27 -4.67 16.05
N GLU A 55 7.35 -5.79 16.78
CA GLU A 55 8.49 -6.71 16.73
C GLU A 55 9.86 -6.02 16.95
N GLY A 56 9.88 -4.97 17.78
CA GLY A 56 11.10 -4.19 18.10
C GLY A 56 11.49 -3.15 17.04
N ILE A 57 10.69 -2.96 16.00
CA ILE A 57 10.91 -1.95 14.95
C ILE A 57 9.94 -0.77 15.18
N GLN A 58 10.46 0.45 15.24
CA GLN A 58 9.65 1.66 15.32
C GLN A 58 8.82 1.83 14.05
N PHE A 59 7.56 2.26 14.19
CA PHE A 59 6.68 2.63 13.08
C PHE A 59 7.07 3.97 12.46
N HIS A 60 8.29 3.97 11.94
CA HIS A 60 8.98 5.08 11.29
C HIS A 60 9.73 4.52 10.08
N TYR A 61 10.32 3.32 10.23
CA TYR A 61 11.04 2.58 9.18
C TYR A 61 10.58 1.12 9.09
N PRO A 62 9.34 0.85 8.65
CA PRO A 62 8.88 -0.52 8.46
C PRO A 62 9.72 -1.24 7.38
N PRO A 63 9.92 -2.57 7.48
CA PRO A 63 10.71 -3.32 6.51
C PRO A 63 10.20 -3.18 5.07
N ASN A 64 11.08 -3.31 4.08
CA ASN A 64 10.66 -3.37 2.67
C ASN A 64 9.80 -4.60 2.38
N VAL A 65 8.94 -4.53 1.36
CA VAL A 65 8.28 -5.75 0.85
C VAL A 65 9.33 -6.63 0.15
N PRO A 66 9.52 -7.90 0.55
CA PRO A 66 10.58 -8.74 0.01
C PRO A 66 10.17 -9.36 -1.34
N TYR A 67 9.95 -8.55 -2.38
CA TYR A 67 9.57 -9.06 -3.72
C TYR A 67 10.56 -10.09 -4.27
N VAL A 68 11.82 -10.02 -3.83
CA VAL A 68 12.84 -11.02 -4.12
C VAL A 68 12.42 -12.44 -3.74
N ASP A 69 11.65 -12.61 -2.68
CA ASP A 69 11.19 -13.92 -2.20
C ASP A 69 10.23 -14.58 -3.19
N LEU A 70 9.52 -13.79 -4.01
CA LEU A 70 8.55 -14.28 -4.99
C LEU A 70 9.23 -14.93 -6.21
N TYR A 71 10.44 -14.52 -6.58
CA TYR A 71 11.15 -15.05 -7.76
C TYR A 71 12.46 -15.78 -7.46
N ARG A 72 13.07 -15.60 -6.27
CA ARG A 72 14.37 -16.22 -5.92
C ARG A 72 14.25 -17.67 -5.45
N TYR A 73 13.24 -18.00 -4.64
CA TYR A 73 13.22 -19.24 -3.86
C TYR A 73 12.47 -20.39 -4.54
N TRP A 74 12.95 -20.82 -5.71
CA TRP A 74 12.37 -21.91 -6.50
C TRP A 74 13.33 -23.11 -6.63
N GLN A 75 12.78 -24.32 -6.62
CA GLN A 75 13.53 -25.58 -6.84
C GLN A 75 12.78 -26.51 -7.78
N HIS A 76 13.53 -27.34 -8.50
CA HIS A 76 12.99 -28.42 -9.31
C HIS A 76 12.30 -29.48 -8.45
N ARG A 77 11.16 -29.98 -8.92
CA ARG A 77 10.51 -31.16 -8.34
C ARG A 77 11.06 -32.43 -9.00
N PRO A 78 11.20 -33.54 -8.25
CA PRO A 78 11.34 -34.85 -8.86
C PRO A 78 10.17 -35.09 -9.83
N GLY A 79 10.46 -35.43 -11.09
CA GLY A 79 9.44 -35.57 -12.15
C GLY A 79 9.14 -34.31 -12.96
N GLY A 80 9.86 -33.20 -12.73
CA GLY A 80 9.78 -31.98 -13.55
C GLY A 80 8.97 -30.83 -12.95
N GLY A 81 9.20 -29.62 -13.48
CA GLY A 81 8.60 -28.36 -13.01
C GLY A 81 9.23 -27.77 -11.75
N LEU A 82 8.74 -26.61 -11.31
CA LEU A 82 9.26 -25.90 -10.13
C LEU A 82 8.29 -25.89 -8.95
N LYS A 83 8.84 -25.74 -7.75
CA LYS A 83 8.11 -25.40 -6.51
C LYS A 83 8.79 -24.25 -5.80
N ARG A 84 7.99 -23.40 -5.16
CA ARG A 84 8.48 -22.48 -4.14
C ARG A 84 8.97 -23.27 -2.93
N THR A 85 10.11 -22.88 -2.39
CA THR A 85 10.71 -23.52 -1.21
C THR A 85 10.44 -22.76 0.08
N ARG A 86 10.05 -21.49 -0.02
CA ARG A 86 9.68 -20.63 1.10
C ARG A 86 8.30 -20.03 0.85
N ARG A 87 7.56 -19.82 1.93
CA ARG A 87 6.32 -19.05 1.91
C ARG A 87 6.68 -17.58 1.85
N PHE A 88 5.93 -16.81 1.06
CA PHE A 88 6.05 -15.36 1.05
C PHE A 88 5.53 -14.78 2.36
N GLN A 89 6.26 -13.82 2.91
CA GLN A 89 5.84 -13.07 4.09
C GLN A 89 5.95 -11.58 3.77
N ASN A 90 4.80 -10.90 3.70
CA ASN A 90 4.77 -9.47 3.48
C ASN A 90 5.01 -8.72 4.81
N ASN A 91 6.27 -8.63 5.22
CA ASN A 91 6.63 -8.02 6.50
C ASN A 91 6.29 -6.52 6.55
N ASN A 92 6.39 -5.80 5.42
CA ASN A 92 5.92 -4.43 5.34
C ASN A 92 4.43 -4.33 5.70
N PHE A 93 3.57 -5.10 5.01
CA PHE A 93 2.13 -5.12 5.30
C PHE A 93 1.85 -5.42 6.77
N ARG A 94 2.52 -6.41 7.37
CA ARG A 94 2.32 -6.77 8.79
C ARG A 94 2.64 -5.62 9.74
N HIS A 95 3.75 -4.91 9.52
CA HIS A 95 4.15 -3.78 10.36
C HIS A 95 3.23 -2.58 10.14
N VAL A 96 2.87 -2.31 8.89
CA VAL A 96 2.04 -1.16 8.53
C VAL A 96 0.57 -1.35 8.91
N ASP A 97 0.00 -2.55 8.77
CA ASP A 97 -1.33 -2.86 9.30
C ASP A 97 -1.38 -2.63 10.81
N ALA A 98 -0.39 -3.13 11.56
CA ALA A 98 -0.33 -2.96 13.00
C ALA A 98 -0.21 -1.48 13.41
N GLY A 99 0.67 -0.72 12.75
CA GLY A 99 0.85 0.71 13.00
C GLY A 99 -0.38 1.54 12.66
N PHE A 100 -0.93 1.39 11.45
CA PHE A 100 -2.16 2.08 11.06
C PHE A 100 -3.31 1.75 11.99
N ARG A 101 -3.50 0.48 12.35
CA ARG A 101 -4.54 0.08 13.30
C ARG A 101 -4.37 0.74 14.65
N HIS A 102 -3.15 0.76 15.19
CA HIS A 102 -2.85 1.43 16.45
C HIS A 102 -3.20 2.91 16.40
N TYR A 103 -2.63 3.66 15.44
CA TYR A 103 -2.84 5.10 15.35
C TYR A 103 -4.29 5.47 15.03
N LEU A 104 -4.93 4.80 14.05
CA LEU A 104 -6.31 5.08 13.69
C LEU A 104 -7.27 4.86 14.87
N GLN A 105 -7.07 3.79 15.63
CA GLN A 105 -7.87 3.50 16.83
C GLN A 105 -7.60 4.52 17.94
N ALA A 106 -6.33 4.75 18.29
CA ALA A 106 -5.95 5.62 19.40
C ALA A 106 -6.42 7.07 19.18
N ILE A 107 -6.22 7.61 17.97
CA ILE A 107 -6.64 8.98 17.64
C ILE A 107 -8.16 9.09 17.66
N ALA A 108 -8.88 8.17 17.03
CA ALA A 108 -10.34 8.19 17.01
C ALA A 108 -10.96 8.02 18.41
N ASP A 109 -10.36 7.19 19.27
CA ASP A 109 -10.77 7.04 20.67
C ASP A 109 -10.54 8.33 21.48
N CYS A 110 -9.37 8.98 21.32
CA CYS A 110 -9.09 10.25 21.98
C CYS A 110 -10.11 11.31 21.58
N TRP A 111 -10.38 11.47 20.28
CA TRP A 111 -11.33 12.46 19.78
C TRP A 111 -12.78 12.15 20.19
N ARG A 112 -13.18 10.87 20.25
CA ARG A 112 -14.49 10.48 20.82
C ARG A 112 -14.64 10.84 22.30
N ARG A 113 -13.53 10.91 23.04
CA ARG A 113 -13.50 11.28 24.47
C ARG A 113 -13.19 12.76 24.70
N HIS A 114 -13.09 13.57 23.65
CA HIS A 114 -12.67 14.98 23.72
C HIS A 114 -11.25 15.19 24.29
N GLU A 115 -10.38 14.18 24.16
CA GLU A 115 -8.94 14.27 24.47
C GLU A 115 -8.16 14.78 23.23
N ASP A 116 -8.56 15.95 22.71
CA ASP A 116 -8.12 16.45 21.39
C ASP A 116 -6.60 16.59 21.26
N ASP A 117 -5.93 17.18 22.27
CA ASP A 117 -4.47 17.37 22.30
C ASP A 117 -3.72 16.03 22.21
N ARG A 118 -4.17 15.05 22.99
CA ARG A 118 -3.59 13.71 23.01
C ARG A 118 -3.79 13.00 21.67
N GLY A 119 -4.98 13.14 21.07
CA GLY A 119 -5.24 12.65 19.71
C GLY A 119 -4.31 13.32 18.68
N CYS A 120 -4.05 14.62 18.81
CA CYS A 120 -3.10 15.33 17.96
C CYS A 120 -1.65 14.84 18.12
N ARG A 121 -1.23 14.41 19.32
CA ARG A 121 0.09 13.82 19.53
C ARG A 121 0.28 12.50 18.79
N PHE A 122 -0.71 11.60 18.86
CA PHE A 122 -0.72 10.38 18.04
C PHE A 122 -0.80 10.69 16.54
N LEU A 123 -1.63 11.67 16.14
CA LEU A 123 -1.73 12.10 14.76
C LEU A 123 -0.38 12.59 14.21
N GLY A 124 0.40 13.32 15.02
CA GLY A 124 1.74 13.74 14.66
C GLY A 124 2.64 12.58 14.23
N GLY A 125 2.66 11.48 15.00
CA GLY A 125 3.41 10.28 14.66
C GLY A 125 2.97 9.62 13.35
N LEU A 126 1.65 9.49 13.15
CA LEU A 126 1.11 8.92 11.91
C LEU A 126 1.43 9.79 10.68
N LEU A 127 1.22 11.11 10.76
CA LEU A 127 1.49 12.01 9.64
C LEU A 127 2.98 12.04 9.29
N HIS A 128 3.85 12.04 10.29
CA HIS A 128 5.29 11.99 10.09
C HIS A 128 5.71 10.75 9.26
N PHE A 129 5.26 9.56 9.66
CA PHE A 129 5.53 8.32 8.92
C PHE A 129 5.06 8.39 7.45
N LEU A 130 3.85 8.91 7.20
CA LEU A 130 3.32 9.06 5.85
C LEU A 130 4.16 10.04 5.02
N GLN A 131 4.60 11.14 5.62
CA GLN A 131 5.42 12.16 4.96
C GLN A 131 6.79 11.61 4.59
N ASP A 132 7.48 10.92 5.51
CA ASP A 132 8.77 10.30 5.26
C ASP A 132 8.69 9.28 4.14
N SER A 133 7.71 8.40 4.19
CA SER A 133 7.58 7.33 3.21
C SER A 133 7.30 7.80 1.78
N ILE A 134 6.96 9.08 1.60
CA ILE A 134 6.50 9.66 0.32
C ILE A 134 7.40 10.80 -0.15
N PHE A 135 8.07 11.53 0.75
CA PHE A 135 8.88 12.70 0.39
C PHE A 135 10.37 12.50 0.65
N GLY A 136 11.20 12.93 -0.30
CA GLY A 136 12.65 12.80 -0.19
C GLY A 136 13.15 11.36 -0.34
N MET A 137 14.35 11.12 0.17
CA MET A 137 15.07 9.84 0.02
C MET A 137 14.34 8.60 0.57
N HIS A 138 13.49 8.73 1.59
CA HIS A 138 12.80 7.60 2.22
C HIS A 138 11.71 7.00 1.32
N ALA A 139 11.30 7.69 0.25
CA ALA A 139 10.47 7.08 -0.80
C ALA A 139 11.18 5.90 -1.52
N LEU A 140 12.49 5.73 -1.34
CA LEU A 140 13.22 4.55 -1.81
C LEU A 140 12.90 3.30 -1.01
N GLU A 141 12.46 3.43 0.24
CA GLU A 141 12.18 2.33 1.15
C GLU A 141 10.71 1.89 1.04
N GLY A 142 10.29 0.93 1.86
CA GLY A 142 8.92 0.45 1.95
C GLY A 142 8.50 -0.52 0.83
N PRO A 143 7.25 -0.45 0.33
CA PRO A 143 6.72 -1.34 -0.69
C PRO A 143 7.50 -1.31 -2.00
N GLY A 144 8.13 -2.42 -2.38
CA GLY A 144 9.02 -2.46 -3.55
C GLY A 144 10.29 -1.63 -3.40
N GLY A 145 10.65 -1.29 -2.16
CA GLY A 145 11.79 -0.45 -1.87
C GLY A 145 13.14 -1.10 -2.15
N ALA A 146 14.15 -0.25 -2.26
CA ALA A 146 15.55 -0.59 -2.44
C ALA A 146 16.37 0.03 -1.30
N ASP A 147 17.64 -0.34 -1.19
CA ASP A 147 18.53 0.34 -0.25
C ASP A 147 18.82 1.78 -0.72
N LEU A 148 19.08 2.67 0.24
CA LEU A 148 19.32 4.11 0.00
C LEU A 148 20.48 4.38 -0.98
N PHE A 149 21.45 3.47 -1.07
CA PHE A 149 22.63 3.60 -1.93
C PHE A 149 22.41 3.04 -3.35
N VAL A 150 21.20 2.55 -3.67
CA VAL A 150 20.90 2.04 -5.02
C VAL A 150 21.11 3.10 -6.08
N LEU A 151 20.77 4.35 -5.76
CA LEU A 151 20.86 5.46 -6.69
C LEU A 151 22.32 5.87 -6.92
N ASP A 152 23.15 5.89 -5.88
CA ASP A 152 24.59 6.16 -5.99
C ASP A 152 25.27 5.18 -6.97
N ARG A 153 24.89 3.90 -6.90
CA ARG A 153 25.41 2.87 -7.80
C ARG A 153 24.93 3.02 -9.24
N LEU A 154 23.72 3.54 -9.43
CA LEU A 154 23.13 3.73 -10.76
C LEU A 154 23.59 5.03 -11.44
N SER A 155 23.78 6.10 -10.67
CA SER A 155 24.28 7.39 -11.17
C SER A 155 25.80 7.41 -11.30
N GLY A 156 26.51 6.62 -10.50
CA GLY A 156 27.98 6.63 -10.41
C GLY A 156 28.53 7.72 -9.48
N GLU A 157 27.67 8.42 -8.73
CA GLU A 157 28.04 9.49 -7.80
C GLU A 157 27.07 9.58 -6.61
N PRO A 158 27.52 10.01 -5.41
CA PRO A 158 26.67 10.13 -4.23
C PRO A 158 25.45 11.04 -4.46
N GLN A 159 24.24 10.55 -4.18
CA GLN A 159 22.99 11.28 -4.37
C GLN A 159 22.37 11.77 -3.06
N LEU A 160 22.91 11.35 -1.91
CA LEU A 160 22.32 11.62 -0.59
C LEU A 160 22.03 13.10 -0.37
N GLU A 161 23.02 13.98 -0.54
CA GLU A 161 22.88 15.43 -0.30
C GLU A 161 21.77 16.04 -1.18
N ARG A 162 21.74 15.66 -2.45
CA ARG A 162 20.72 16.11 -3.41
C ARG A 162 19.31 15.69 -2.98
N LEU A 163 19.15 14.45 -2.50
CA LEU A 163 17.86 13.90 -2.09
C LEU A 163 17.41 14.36 -0.70
N THR A 164 18.36 14.73 0.17
CA THR A 164 18.06 15.38 1.46
C THR A 164 17.71 16.86 1.30
N GLY A 165 18.24 17.51 0.26
CA GLY A 165 18.02 18.93 -0.02
C GLY A 165 16.86 19.23 -0.97
N LEU A 166 15.94 18.28 -1.19
CA LEU A 166 14.81 18.53 -2.09
C LEU A 166 13.93 19.67 -1.55
N PRO A 167 13.61 20.69 -2.37
CA PRO A 167 12.70 21.73 -1.95
C PRO A 167 11.30 21.13 -1.78
N CYS A 168 10.61 21.51 -0.69
CA CYS A 168 9.20 21.20 -0.50
C CYS A 168 8.35 22.38 -0.99
N PRO A 169 7.69 22.29 -2.16
CA PRO A 169 6.93 23.42 -2.70
C PRO A 169 5.70 23.71 -1.83
N GLU A 170 5.36 24.99 -1.68
CA GLU A 170 4.10 25.38 -1.05
C GLU A 170 2.91 25.07 -1.96
N ASN A 171 1.77 24.77 -1.34
CA ASN A 171 0.51 24.47 -2.04
C ASN A 171 0.72 23.40 -3.12
N ALA A 172 1.47 22.35 -2.77
CA ALA A 172 1.87 21.32 -3.71
C ALA A 172 0.67 20.52 -4.21
N ALA A 173 -0.31 20.26 -3.34
CA ALA A 173 -1.50 19.48 -3.68
C ALA A 173 -2.54 20.27 -4.50
N GLY A 174 -2.46 21.60 -4.51
CA GLY A 174 -3.43 22.48 -5.15
C GLY A 174 -4.84 22.33 -4.55
N GLU A 175 -5.87 22.49 -5.38
CA GLU A 175 -7.24 22.18 -4.97
C GLU A 175 -7.42 20.67 -4.80
N TYR A 176 -7.74 20.24 -3.59
CA TYR A 176 -8.00 18.85 -3.27
C TYR A 176 -9.07 18.73 -2.19
N ARG A 177 -9.98 17.77 -2.38
CA ARG A 177 -10.99 17.42 -1.38
C ARG A 177 -10.62 16.10 -0.72
N ALA A 178 -10.33 16.16 0.58
CA ALA A 178 -10.00 14.97 1.35
C ALA A 178 -11.13 13.92 1.32
N ARG A 179 -10.74 12.67 1.10
CA ARG A 179 -11.59 11.49 1.02
C ARG A 179 -11.55 10.72 2.33
N VAL A 180 -12.66 10.09 2.69
CA VAL A 180 -12.73 9.15 3.82
C VAL A 180 -12.45 7.75 3.29
N LEU A 181 -11.40 7.11 3.81
CA LEU A 181 -10.85 5.87 3.29
C LEU A 181 -11.57 4.61 3.81
N GLY A 182 -12.41 4.69 4.83
CA GLY A 182 -13.16 3.52 5.30
C GLY A 182 -14.22 3.85 6.34
N ALA A 183 -15.22 2.98 6.46
CA ALA A 183 -16.32 3.12 7.42
C ALA A 183 -15.95 2.63 8.83
N SER A 184 -14.87 1.86 8.93
CA SER A 184 -14.37 1.24 10.15
C SER A 184 -12.85 1.28 10.16
N VAL A 185 -12.22 1.05 11.31
CA VAL A 185 -10.76 0.96 11.42
C VAL A 185 -10.21 -0.11 10.47
N ASP A 186 -10.84 -1.30 10.44
CA ASP A 186 -10.40 -2.41 9.57
C ASP A 186 -10.38 -2.04 8.08
N GLU A 187 -11.45 -1.38 7.61
CA GLU A 187 -11.51 -0.94 6.23
C GLU A 187 -10.52 0.21 5.95
N ALA A 188 -10.45 1.19 6.86
CA ALA A 188 -9.55 2.33 6.75
C ALA A 188 -8.09 1.89 6.69
N VAL A 189 -7.66 0.91 7.50
CA VAL A 189 -6.31 0.34 7.45
C VAL A 189 -6.03 -0.27 6.07
N ALA A 190 -6.92 -1.11 5.56
CA ALA A 190 -6.72 -1.78 4.27
C ALA A 190 -6.63 -0.79 3.10
N ARG A 191 -7.47 0.26 3.10
CA ARG A 191 -7.45 1.29 2.05
C ARG A 191 -6.27 2.25 2.20
N LEU A 192 -5.94 2.66 3.44
CA LEU A 192 -4.78 3.51 3.71
C LEU A 192 -3.48 2.82 3.32
N TYR A 193 -3.34 1.51 3.57
CA TYR A 193 -2.19 0.74 3.10
C TYR A 193 -2.07 0.76 1.57
N ALA A 194 -3.18 0.61 0.84
CA ALA A 194 -3.15 0.69 -0.61
C ALA A 194 -2.75 2.07 -1.13
N GLU A 195 -3.29 3.15 -0.56
CA GLU A 195 -2.93 4.52 -0.94
C GLU A 195 -1.47 4.86 -0.55
N TYR A 196 -1.00 4.37 0.60
CA TYR A 196 0.40 4.44 1.00
C TYR A 196 1.33 3.79 -0.03
N VAL A 197 1.03 2.56 -0.45
CA VAL A 197 1.83 1.83 -1.45
C VAL A 197 1.87 2.58 -2.77
N ARG A 198 0.72 3.09 -3.24
CA ARG A 198 0.64 3.90 -4.47
C ARG A 198 1.48 5.17 -4.36
N ALA A 199 1.29 5.96 -3.30
CA ALA A 199 1.98 7.22 -3.12
C ALA A 199 3.50 7.05 -2.99
N THR A 200 3.97 6.03 -2.25
CA THR A 200 5.40 5.70 -2.14
C THR A 200 5.98 5.26 -3.49
N ASN A 201 5.28 4.41 -4.25
CA ASN A 201 5.74 3.99 -5.58
C ASN A 201 5.82 5.16 -6.57
N ASP A 202 4.82 6.02 -6.60
CA ASP A 202 4.79 7.22 -7.45
C ASP A 202 5.92 8.17 -7.08
N SER A 203 6.15 8.41 -5.79
CA SER A 203 7.26 9.23 -5.31
C SER A 203 8.62 8.61 -5.63
N ARG A 204 8.75 7.28 -5.58
CA ARG A 204 9.96 6.61 -6.05
C ARG A 204 10.20 6.87 -7.54
N HIS A 205 9.17 6.78 -8.37
CA HIS A 205 9.29 7.15 -9.79
C HIS A 205 9.69 8.61 -9.97
N CYS A 206 9.19 9.53 -9.15
CA CYS A 206 9.64 10.93 -9.14
C CYS A 206 11.14 11.06 -8.86
N LEU A 207 11.70 10.29 -7.91
CA LEU A 207 13.14 10.27 -7.65
C LEU A 207 13.94 9.79 -8.86
N PHE A 208 13.53 8.69 -9.50
CA PHE A 208 14.20 8.20 -10.70
C PHE A 208 14.13 9.20 -11.86
N ARG A 209 12.98 9.85 -12.07
CA ARG A 209 12.83 10.90 -13.08
C ARG A 209 13.72 12.10 -12.78
N LEU A 210 13.79 12.52 -11.53
CA LEU A 210 14.62 13.66 -11.11
C LEU A 210 16.12 13.41 -11.39
N LEU A 211 16.58 12.18 -11.19
CA LEU A 211 17.99 11.84 -11.33
C LEU A 211 18.41 11.45 -12.74
N PHE A 212 17.55 10.75 -13.49
CA PHE A 212 17.96 10.08 -14.72
C PHE A 212 17.24 10.59 -15.98
N ALA A 213 16.22 11.44 -15.88
CA ALA A 213 15.58 12.02 -17.06
C ALA A 213 16.35 13.24 -17.57
N SER A 214 16.62 13.31 -18.87
CA SER A 214 17.35 14.42 -19.50
C SER A 214 16.61 15.77 -19.42
N ALA A 215 15.28 15.74 -19.34
CA ALA A 215 14.42 16.89 -19.11
C ALA A 215 13.11 16.42 -18.46
N PRO A 216 12.96 16.51 -17.13
CA PRO A 216 11.69 16.16 -16.49
C PRO A 216 10.61 17.15 -16.92
N ALA A 217 9.55 16.67 -17.59
CA ALA A 217 8.43 17.51 -18.04
C ALA A 217 7.56 18.06 -16.89
N ASP A 218 7.64 17.45 -15.71
CA ASP A 218 6.91 17.82 -14.49
C ASP A 218 7.88 18.22 -13.38
N ASP A 219 7.38 18.77 -12.27
CA ASP A 219 8.12 19.11 -11.05
C ASP A 219 8.04 17.92 -10.06
N PRO A 220 9.05 17.01 -9.99
CA PRO A 220 8.95 15.80 -9.20
C PRO A 220 8.83 16.06 -7.68
N PRO A 221 9.58 17.00 -7.07
CA PRO A 221 9.36 17.40 -5.68
C PRO A 221 7.93 17.87 -5.40
N ARG A 222 7.31 18.66 -6.30
CA ARG A 222 5.90 19.05 -6.15
C ARG A 222 4.97 17.85 -6.15
N GLN A 223 5.18 16.88 -7.05
CA GLN A 223 4.34 15.67 -7.09
C GLN A 223 4.49 14.84 -5.81
N MET A 224 5.71 14.67 -5.29
CA MET A 224 5.95 13.97 -4.02
C MET A 224 5.25 14.68 -2.86
N ALA A 225 5.39 16.01 -2.76
CA ALA A 225 4.73 16.80 -1.72
C ALA A 225 3.19 16.74 -1.85
N ALA A 226 2.66 16.81 -3.08
CA ALA A 226 1.23 16.66 -3.35
C ALA A 226 0.71 15.30 -2.89
N ASN A 227 1.43 14.21 -3.18
CA ASN A 227 1.08 12.86 -2.75
C ASN A 227 1.05 12.75 -1.21
N ALA A 228 2.08 13.26 -0.54
CA ALA A 228 2.18 13.23 0.92
C ALA A 228 1.03 14.02 1.58
N VAL A 229 0.79 15.24 1.11
CA VAL A 229 -0.27 16.12 1.60
C VAL A 229 -1.65 15.51 1.40
N ARG A 230 -1.95 14.97 0.21
CA ARG A 230 -3.25 14.35 -0.10
C ARG A 230 -3.51 13.13 0.78
N LEU A 231 -2.52 12.26 0.96
CA LEU A 231 -2.65 11.09 1.82
C LEU A 231 -2.84 11.46 3.29
N CYS A 232 -2.09 12.46 3.77
CA CYS A 232 -2.27 13.00 5.12
C CYS A 232 -3.67 13.60 5.30
N ALA A 233 -4.17 14.36 4.31
CA ALA A 233 -5.50 14.96 4.35
C ALA A 233 -6.61 13.89 4.37
N ASP A 234 -6.50 12.84 3.53
CA ASP A 234 -7.42 11.69 3.53
C ASP A 234 -7.40 10.95 4.88
N THR A 235 -6.22 10.81 5.48
CA THR A 235 -6.04 10.20 6.80
C THR A 235 -6.75 11.01 7.89
N ILE A 236 -6.56 12.33 7.92
CA ILE A 236 -7.24 13.22 8.86
C ILE A 236 -8.77 13.16 8.69
N ALA A 237 -9.26 13.25 7.45
CA ALA A 237 -10.68 13.14 7.16
C ALA A 237 -11.27 11.79 7.62
N THR A 238 -10.51 10.71 7.45
CA THR A 238 -10.89 9.37 7.89
C THR A 238 -10.97 9.28 9.41
N LEU A 239 -9.99 9.83 10.13
CA LEU A 239 -9.99 9.86 11.59
C LEU A 239 -11.18 10.64 12.16
N GLU A 240 -11.54 11.78 11.57
CA GLU A 240 -12.74 12.52 11.98
C GLU A 240 -14.02 11.71 11.74
N HIS A 241 -14.08 10.96 10.64
CA HIS A 241 -15.20 10.07 10.39
C HIS A 241 -15.29 8.95 11.44
N LEU A 242 -14.17 8.28 11.72
CA LEU A 242 -14.07 7.23 12.75
C LEU A 242 -14.36 7.75 14.17
N ALA A 243 -14.16 9.06 14.39
CA ALA A 243 -14.52 9.72 15.63
C ALA A 243 -15.99 10.20 15.69
N GLY A 244 -16.76 10.07 14.61
CA GLY A 244 -18.14 10.56 14.52
C GLY A 244 -18.28 12.06 14.29
N LEU A 245 -17.18 12.75 13.97
CA LEU A 245 -17.12 14.20 13.74
C LEU A 245 -17.42 14.57 12.28
N ARG A 246 -17.28 13.63 11.35
CA ARG A 246 -17.51 13.82 9.92
C ARG A 246 -18.39 12.74 9.32
N PRO A 247 -19.53 13.06 8.70
CA PRO A 247 -20.30 12.07 7.95
C PRO A 247 -19.57 11.66 6.67
N ALA A 248 -19.69 10.39 6.29
CA ALA A 248 -19.18 9.86 5.04
C ALA A 248 -20.15 8.83 4.46
N SER A 249 -20.19 8.74 3.12
CA SER A 249 -20.98 7.74 2.40
C SER A 249 -20.05 6.79 1.67
N PHE A 250 -20.37 5.50 1.70
CA PHE A 250 -19.57 4.46 1.05
C PHE A 250 -20.41 3.78 -0.02
N THR A 251 -19.77 3.47 -1.16
CA THR A 251 -20.44 2.77 -2.26
C THR A 251 -20.66 1.31 -1.91
N GLN A 252 -21.81 0.76 -2.27
CA GLN A 252 -22.13 -0.65 -2.02
C GLN A 252 -21.18 -1.60 -2.77
N THR A 253 -20.78 -1.20 -3.97
CA THR A 253 -19.82 -1.94 -4.79
C THR A 253 -18.59 -1.09 -5.01
N MET A 254 -17.42 -1.72 -5.00
CA MET A 254 -16.14 -1.07 -5.28
C MET A 254 -15.21 -2.00 -6.06
N PRO A 255 -14.30 -1.46 -6.88
CA PRO A 255 -13.34 -2.29 -7.59
C PRO A 255 -12.31 -2.85 -6.62
N LEU A 256 -11.89 -4.11 -6.81
CA LEU A 256 -10.84 -4.76 -6.02
C LEU A 256 -9.49 -4.04 -6.16
N THR A 257 -9.27 -3.38 -7.31
CA THR A 257 -8.03 -2.65 -7.63
C THR A 257 -7.75 -1.49 -6.68
N ILE A 258 -8.71 -1.05 -5.86
CA ILE A 258 -8.46 -0.06 -4.81
C ILE A 258 -7.63 -0.63 -3.66
N PHE A 259 -7.55 -1.95 -3.49
CA PHE A 259 -6.74 -2.63 -2.48
C PHE A 259 -5.41 -3.08 -3.07
N GLU A 260 -4.37 -3.08 -2.24
CA GLU A 260 -3.08 -3.62 -2.62
C GLU A 260 -3.08 -5.15 -2.49
N PRO A 261 -2.57 -5.90 -3.50
CA PRO A 261 -2.32 -7.32 -3.34
C PRO A 261 -1.39 -7.58 -2.15
N PHE A 262 -1.82 -8.47 -1.26
CA PHE A 262 -0.97 -8.99 -0.20
C PHE A 262 0.17 -9.83 -0.78
N GLU A 263 -0.11 -10.67 -1.78
CA GLU A 263 0.88 -11.44 -2.53
C GLU A 263 0.69 -11.23 -4.03
N PHE A 264 1.76 -10.81 -4.70
CA PHE A 264 1.75 -10.45 -6.12
C PHE A 264 1.99 -11.65 -7.03
N PRO A 265 1.37 -11.67 -8.21
CA PRO A 265 1.64 -12.68 -9.23
C PRO A 265 2.98 -12.39 -9.95
N LEU A 266 4.09 -12.43 -9.21
CA LEU A 266 5.44 -12.40 -9.78
C LEU A 266 5.86 -13.83 -10.11
N GLY A 267 6.06 -14.10 -11.40
CA GLY A 267 6.42 -15.42 -11.91
C GLY A 267 7.85 -15.83 -11.55
N GLY A 268 8.04 -17.09 -11.17
CA GLY A 268 9.36 -17.72 -11.18
C GLY A 268 9.86 -17.87 -12.62
N SER A 269 11.16 -17.66 -12.85
CA SER A 269 11.95 -18.03 -14.04
C SER A 269 11.20 -18.39 -15.35
N GLY A 270 10.62 -17.40 -16.03
CA GLY A 270 10.53 -17.41 -17.50
C GLY A 270 11.69 -16.60 -18.07
N LYS A 271 12.07 -16.80 -19.34
CA LYS A 271 13.06 -15.93 -20.05
C LYS A 271 12.63 -14.46 -19.93
N TYR A 272 13.21 -13.75 -18.96
CA TYR A 272 13.11 -12.30 -18.68
C TYR A 272 11.74 -11.65 -18.90
N ARG A 273 10.73 -12.15 -18.21
CA ARG A 273 9.43 -11.47 -18.13
C ARG A 273 9.04 -11.29 -16.68
N PHE A 274 9.61 -10.26 -16.06
CA PHE A 274 8.99 -9.54 -14.93
C PHE A 274 7.73 -8.84 -15.46
N LEU A 275 6.79 -9.59 -16.00
CA LEU A 275 5.51 -9.04 -16.40
C LEU A 275 4.75 -8.77 -15.11
N SER A 276 4.71 -7.49 -14.76
CA SER A 276 3.95 -6.96 -13.65
C SER A 276 2.47 -7.28 -13.82
N LEU A 277 1.75 -7.24 -12.70
CA LEU A 277 0.32 -7.07 -12.70
C LEU A 277 0.00 -5.80 -13.50
N CYS A 278 -0.53 -5.96 -14.71
CA CYS A 278 -1.05 -4.83 -15.47
C CYS A 278 -2.42 -4.50 -14.91
N GLN A 279 -2.57 -3.27 -14.43
CA GLN A 279 -3.84 -2.74 -13.97
C GLN A 279 -4.35 -1.78 -15.04
N ASP A 280 -5.50 -2.07 -15.62
CA ASP A 280 -6.33 -1.04 -16.23
C ASP A 280 -7.45 -0.66 -15.25
N GLN A 281 -8.26 0.36 -15.57
CA GLN A 281 -9.29 0.86 -14.64
C GLN A 281 -10.28 -0.22 -14.18
N HIS A 282 -10.40 -1.34 -14.91
CA HIS A 282 -11.39 -2.37 -14.67
C HIS A 282 -10.85 -3.80 -14.71
N SER A 283 -9.56 -4.04 -14.92
CA SER A 283 -9.02 -5.39 -15.15
C SER A 283 -7.62 -5.56 -14.58
N LEU A 284 -7.32 -6.81 -14.24
CA LEU A 284 -5.98 -7.25 -13.84
C LEU A 284 -5.48 -8.30 -14.83
N SER A 285 -4.29 -8.12 -15.39
CA SER A 285 -3.66 -9.13 -16.24
C SER A 285 -2.28 -9.55 -15.73
N PHE A 286 -1.99 -10.86 -15.77
CA PHE A 286 -0.71 -11.43 -15.35
C PHE A 286 -0.52 -12.86 -15.91
N TRP A 287 0.72 -13.34 -15.93
CA TRP A 287 1.03 -14.68 -16.45
C TRP A 287 0.85 -15.78 -15.41
N ALA A 288 0.23 -16.90 -15.83
CA ALA A 288 0.21 -18.12 -15.05
C ALA A 288 1.53 -18.88 -15.25
N HIS A 289 2.18 -19.30 -14.16
CA HIS A 289 3.45 -20.03 -14.21
C HIS A 289 3.71 -20.85 -12.93
N TYR A 290 3.75 -22.18 -13.03
CA TYR A 290 3.92 -23.14 -11.92
C TYR A 290 2.97 -22.96 -10.72
N ASP A 291 3.24 -21.99 -9.85
CA ASP A 291 2.44 -21.57 -8.68
C ASP A 291 2.42 -20.03 -8.65
N THR A 292 1.47 -19.45 -9.39
CA THR A 292 1.19 -18.00 -9.38
C THR A 292 0.09 -17.72 -8.38
N ARG A 293 0.22 -16.63 -7.62
CA ARG A 293 -0.80 -16.24 -6.64
C ARG A 293 -1.13 -14.76 -6.79
N LEU A 294 -2.41 -14.45 -6.70
CA LEU A 294 -2.93 -13.09 -6.53
C LEU A 294 -3.79 -13.13 -5.28
N LEU A 295 -3.22 -12.71 -4.16
CA LEU A 295 -3.88 -12.75 -2.85
C LEU A 295 -4.03 -11.35 -2.29
N TYR A 296 -5.11 -11.11 -1.58
CA TYR A 296 -5.43 -9.88 -0.88
C TYR A 296 -5.65 -10.18 0.60
N ALA A 297 -5.20 -9.29 1.47
CA ALA A 297 -5.53 -9.31 2.88
C ALA A 297 -6.72 -8.37 3.10
N LEU A 298 -7.93 -8.93 3.09
CA LEU A 298 -9.17 -8.14 3.22
C LEU A 298 -9.69 -8.16 4.66
N PRO A 299 -10.30 -7.05 5.13
CA PRO A 299 -10.89 -6.98 6.45
C PRO A 299 -12.03 -8.00 6.60
N GLN A 300 -12.07 -8.65 7.76
CA GLN A 300 -13.10 -9.62 8.11
C GLN A 300 -14.47 -8.94 8.21
N ASN A 301 -15.53 -9.63 7.79
CA ASN A 301 -16.93 -9.19 7.95
C ASN A 301 -17.35 -7.85 7.30
N ILE A 302 -16.52 -7.23 6.45
CA ILE A 302 -16.89 -6.01 5.72
C ILE A 302 -17.59 -6.31 4.40
N PHE A 303 -17.15 -7.35 3.70
CA PHE A 303 -17.62 -7.68 2.35
C PHE A 303 -18.56 -8.89 2.34
N ALA A 304 -19.61 -8.79 1.54
CA ALA A 304 -20.57 -9.86 1.28
C ALA A 304 -20.05 -10.80 0.19
N ALA A 305 -19.41 -10.25 -0.85
CA ALA A 305 -18.89 -11.04 -1.96
C ALA A 305 -17.74 -10.34 -2.69
N PHE A 306 -16.85 -11.14 -3.26
CA PHE A 306 -15.94 -10.77 -4.35
C PHE A 306 -16.43 -11.42 -5.63
N SER A 307 -16.54 -10.68 -6.74
CA SER A 307 -16.93 -11.23 -8.04
C SER A 307 -16.06 -10.70 -9.18
N ALA A 308 -15.85 -11.54 -10.20
CA ALA A 308 -15.14 -11.17 -11.41
C ALA A 308 -15.45 -12.12 -12.57
N GLU A 309 -15.10 -11.73 -13.80
CA GLU A 309 -14.97 -12.66 -14.91
C GLU A 309 -13.50 -13.00 -15.14
N LEU A 310 -13.16 -14.28 -14.99
CA LEU A 310 -11.80 -14.78 -15.17
C LEU A 310 -11.65 -15.33 -16.60
N GLN A 311 -10.62 -14.91 -17.32
CA GLN A 311 -10.26 -15.39 -18.65
C GLN A 311 -8.82 -15.92 -18.64
N PHE A 312 -8.60 -17.00 -19.38
CA PHE A 312 -7.30 -17.60 -19.65
C PHE A 312 -7.03 -17.55 -21.15
N VAL A 313 -5.92 -16.92 -21.52
CA VAL A 313 -5.40 -16.87 -22.89
C VAL A 313 -4.22 -17.84 -22.99
N PRO A 314 -4.42 -19.07 -23.50
CA PRO A 314 -3.38 -20.07 -23.54
C PRO A 314 -2.27 -19.71 -24.53
N ALA A 315 -1.02 -19.92 -24.12
CA ALA A 315 0.14 -19.77 -25.02
C ALA A 315 0.21 -20.89 -26.09
N ALA A 316 -0.42 -22.03 -25.84
CA ALA A 316 -0.56 -23.14 -26.78
C ALA A 316 -1.91 -23.85 -26.58
N PRO A 317 -2.53 -24.44 -27.62
CA PRO A 317 -3.90 -24.99 -27.55
C PRO A 317 -4.13 -26.03 -26.44
N LEU A 318 -3.11 -26.80 -26.07
CA LEU A 318 -3.19 -27.84 -25.04
C LEU A 318 -2.92 -27.32 -23.62
N ASN A 319 -2.54 -26.06 -23.48
CA ASN A 319 -2.26 -25.49 -22.17
C ASN A 319 -3.54 -25.37 -21.35
N ARG A 320 -3.38 -25.65 -20.06
CA ARG A 320 -4.45 -25.61 -19.06
C ARG A 320 -3.90 -25.08 -17.75
N VAL A 321 -4.76 -24.41 -17.00
CA VAL A 321 -4.45 -23.86 -15.69
C VAL A 321 -5.47 -24.35 -14.68
N LYS A 322 -4.98 -24.81 -13.53
CA LYS A 322 -5.81 -25.16 -12.39
C LYS A 322 -5.92 -23.95 -11.48
N ILE A 323 -7.14 -23.47 -11.28
CA ILE A 323 -7.44 -22.33 -10.43
C ILE A 323 -8.00 -22.84 -9.10
N LYS A 324 -7.48 -22.31 -8.00
CA LYS A 324 -8.04 -22.45 -6.66
C LYS A 324 -8.42 -21.07 -6.15
N MET A 325 -9.68 -20.91 -5.76
CA MET A 325 -10.13 -19.74 -5.03
C MET A 325 -9.90 -19.98 -3.55
N LEU A 326 -9.20 -19.07 -2.90
CA LEU A 326 -8.87 -19.15 -1.47
C LEU A 326 -9.68 -18.10 -0.70
N ASN A 327 -10.19 -18.48 0.46
CA ASN A 327 -10.72 -17.57 1.46
C ASN A 327 -10.08 -17.89 2.80
N ASP A 328 -9.46 -16.89 3.42
CA ASP A 328 -8.63 -17.05 4.62
C ASP A 328 -7.69 -18.26 4.56
N HIS A 329 -6.88 -18.35 3.49
CA HIS A 329 -5.98 -19.46 3.16
C HIS A 329 -6.62 -20.83 2.87
N HIS A 330 -7.94 -20.98 3.01
CA HIS A 330 -8.65 -22.24 2.76
C HIS A 330 -9.24 -22.28 1.35
N PRO A 331 -9.17 -23.43 0.62
CA PRO A 331 -9.81 -23.55 -0.68
C PRO A 331 -11.33 -23.48 -0.58
N ALA A 332 -11.93 -22.46 -1.19
CA ALA A 332 -13.38 -22.30 -1.32
C ALA A 332 -13.92 -22.99 -2.58
N GLU A 333 -13.17 -22.90 -3.69
CA GLU A 333 -13.54 -23.51 -4.96
C GLU A 333 -12.30 -23.89 -5.78
N GLN A 334 -12.42 -24.88 -6.67
CA GLN A 334 -11.37 -25.26 -7.60
C GLN A 334 -11.93 -25.63 -8.98
N PHE A 335 -11.26 -25.19 -10.05
CA PHE A 335 -11.62 -25.53 -11.43
C PHE A 335 -10.41 -25.46 -12.37
N THR A 336 -10.64 -25.74 -13.66
CA THR A 336 -9.62 -25.68 -14.71
C THR A 336 -10.09 -24.83 -15.87
N LEU A 337 -9.23 -23.94 -16.36
CA LEU A 337 -9.42 -23.22 -17.62
C LEU A 337 -8.49 -23.81 -18.69
N SER A 338 -8.96 -23.81 -19.94
CA SER A 338 -8.26 -24.34 -21.12
C SER A 338 -8.78 -23.66 -22.39
N ALA A 339 -8.21 -23.95 -23.56
CA ALA A 339 -8.72 -23.44 -24.83
C ALA A 339 -10.21 -23.76 -25.09
N LEU A 340 -10.73 -24.90 -24.58
CA LEU A 340 -12.13 -25.30 -24.72
C LEU A 340 -13.07 -24.57 -23.76
N HIS A 341 -12.54 -24.17 -22.60
CA HIS A 341 -13.27 -23.44 -21.55
C HIS A 341 -12.37 -22.31 -21.05
N PRO A 342 -12.20 -21.23 -21.84
CA PRO A 342 -11.18 -20.22 -21.57
C PRO A 342 -11.63 -19.21 -20.52
N SER A 343 -12.92 -19.08 -20.22
CA SER A 343 -13.41 -18.11 -19.25
C SER A 343 -14.43 -18.70 -18.28
N ARG A 344 -14.54 -18.04 -17.12
CA ARG A 344 -15.49 -18.39 -16.07
C ARG A 344 -15.81 -17.18 -15.18
N LYS A 345 -17.08 -16.96 -14.88
CA LYS A 345 -17.49 -16.05 -13.80
C LYS A 345 -17.22 -16.70 -12.46
N ILE A 346 -16.60 -15.95 -11.56
CA ILE A 346 -16.25 -16.38 -10.22
C ILE A 346 -16.91 -15.49 -9.18
N THR A 347 -17.30 -16.11 -8.06
CA THR A 347 -17.82 -15.40 -6.89
C THR A 347 -17.26 -16.05 -5.64
N LEU A 348 -16.63 -15.27 -4.77
CA LEU A 348 -16.22 -15.69 -3.45
C LEU A 348 -17.13 -15.04 -2.41
N VAL A 349 -17.87 -15.86 -1.66
CA VAL A 349 -18.78 -15.39 -0.61
C VAL A 349 -17.98 -15.00 0.63
N ALA A 350 -18.33 -13.86 1.23
CA ALA A 350 -17.74 -13.33 2.46
C ALA A 350 -16.21 -13.35 2.44
N PRO A 351 -15.55 -12.66 1.49
CA PRO A 351 -14.09 -12.66 1.41
C PRO A 351 -13.51 -11.95 2.65
N GLY A 352 -12.53 -12.56 3.30
CA GLY A 352 -11.87 -12.03 4.48
C GLY A 352 -10.54 -12.74 4.77
N GLY A 353 -9.68 -12.08 5.55
CA GLY A 353 -8.31 -12.55 5.77
C GLY A 353 -7.53 -12.59 4.46
N VAL A 354 -6.61 -13.54 4.33
CA VAL A 354 -5.86 -13.72 3.07
C VAL A 354 -6.67 -14.55 2.09
N CYS A 355 -7.23 -13.90 1.07
CA CYS A 355 -8.14 -14.48 0.09
C CYS A 355 -7.70 -14.14 -1.34
N GLY A 356 -8.22 -14.85 -2.35
CA GLY A 356 -7.92 -14.58 -3.76
C GLY A 356 -7.70 -15.84 -4.60
N LEU A 357 -6.76 -15.77 -5.54
CA LEU A 357 -6.51 -16.83 -6.53
C LEU A 357 -5.13 -17.47 -6.34
N GLN A 358 -5.09 -18.79 -6.31
CA GLN A 358 -3.89 -19.59 -6.55
C GLN A 358 -4.03 -20.33 -7.88
N ILE A 359 -3.02 -20.18 -8.74
CA ILE A 359 -3.01 -20.68 -10.10
C ILE A 359 -1.85 -21.65 -10.25
N ILE A 360 -2.19 -22.89 -10.57
CA ILE A 360 -1.26 -24.01 -10.69
C ILE A 360 -1.22 -24.45 -12.14
N ALA A 361 -0.01 -24.49 -12.72
CA ALA A 361 0.15 -24.84 -14.13
C ALA A 361 1.52 -25.45 -14.43
N ALA A 362 1.73 -25.83 -15.70
CA ALA A 362 3.04 -26.17 -16.22
C ALA A 362 3.91 -24.92 -16.45
N GLU A 363 5.03 -25.05 -17.15
CA GLU A 363 5.85 -23.91 -17.55
C GLU A 363 5.06 -22.98 -18.49
N SER A 364 4.90 -21.73 -18.08
CA SER A 364 4.29 -20.62 -18.83
C SER A 364 3.03 -20.98 -19.67
N PRO A 365 1.97 -21.55 -19.07
CA PRO A 365 0.72 -21.93 -19.75
C PRO A 365 0.05 -20.82 -20.58
N GLY A 366 0.19 -19.54 -20.21
CA GLY A 366 -0.56 -18.43 -20.81
C GLY A 366 -0.85 -17.30 -19.83
N GLU A 367 -1.67 -16.35 -20.29
CA GLU A 367 -2.07 -15.15 -19.56
C GLU A 367 -3.42 -15.34 -18.86
N ILE A 368 -3.55 -14.76 -17.67
CA ILE A 368 -4.78 -14.71 -16.87
C ILE A 368 -5.24 -13.26 -16.84
N ILE A 369 -6.50 -13.04 -17.20
CA ILE A 369 -7.15 -11.74 -17.17
C ILE A 369 -8.35 -11.82 -16.23
N LEU A 370 -8.43 -10.91 -15.27
CA LEU A 370 -9.53 -10.78 -14.34
C LEU A 370 -10.30 -9.50 -14.70
N HIS A 371 -11.44 -9.66 -15.34
CA HIS A 371 -12.31 -8.58 -15.79
C HIS A 371 -13.27 -8.14 -14.67
N SER A 372 -13.36 -6.84 -14.47
CA SER A 372 -14.24 -6.15 -13.51
C SER A 372 -14.23 -6.78 -12.11
N PRO A 373 -13.06 -6.96 -11.47
CA PRO A 373 -13.01 -7.53 -10.13
C PRO A 373 -13.62 -6.54 -9.15
N THR A 374 -14.70 -6.95 -8.48
CA THR A 374 -15.49 -6.08 -7.59
C THR A 374 -15.73 -6.73 -6.25
N LEU A 375 -15.77 -5.90 -5.22
CA LEU A 375 -16.18 -6.23 -3.86
C LEU A 375 -17.54 -5.59 -3.58
N GLN A 376 -18.46 -6.39 -3.07
CA GLN A 376 -19.76 -5.94 -2.57
C GLN A 376 -19.69 -5.85 -1.05
N ARG A 377 -20.06 -4.71 -0.48
CA ARG A 377 -20.19 -4.52 0.98
C ARG A 377 -21.32 -5.38 1.54
N ARG A 378 -21.23 -5.73 2.82
CA ARG A 378 -22.40 -6.17 3.58
C ARG A 378 -23.28 -4.95 3.86
N ASP A 379 -24.59 -5.18 3.83
CA ASP A 379 -25.60 -4.18 4.21
C ASP A 379 -25.53 -3.84 5.71
#